data_AF-A0A8K0D9L3-F1
#
_entry.id   AF-A0A8K0D9L3-F1
#
_cell.length_a   1.000
_cell.length_b   1.000
_cell.length_c   1.000
_cell.angle_alpha   90.00
_cell.angle_beta   90.00
_cell.angle_gamma   90.00
#
_symmetry.space_group_name_H-M   'P 1'
#
loop_
_entity.id
_entity.type
_entity.pdbx_description
1 polymer ?
#
loop_
_entity_poly.entity_id
_entity_poly.type
_entity_poly.pdbx_seq_one_letter_code
_entity_poly.pdbx_strand_id
1 'polypeptide(L)'
;MTKPKRKQNSSQSPKPVENNSNETQSSSDFERQFEVELCWCIQQLQIALSSGKLSLKQIQDHRKALNVLMSNTTPLVQKRQTMRLSFGDYRTKMAAEEKKLSKVTMQVKLSPAKPSAKSVFVKKSAVASNSNDFKFNFEVSNKEDLMETDLPENKLNETQINNKNFNFLPSDNSFRFSFDVSS
;
A
#
# COMPACT_ATOMS: atom_id res chain seq x y z
N MET A 1 58.59 -30.86 -12.84
CA MET A 1 57.37 -30.01 -12.92
C MET A 1 56.14 -30.82 -12.58
N THR A 2 55.49 -30.43 -11.48
CA THR A 2 54.26 -30.99 -10.92
C THR A 2 53.04 -30.48 -11.68
N LYS A 3 52.18 -31.38 -12.19
CA LYS A 3 50.87 -31.04 -12.73
C LYS A 3 49.83 -31.12 -11.60
N PRO A 4 49.09 -30.04 -11.28
CA PRO A 4 48.03 -30.12 -10.30
C PRO A 4 46.71 -30.63 -10.92
N LYS A 5 45.98 -31.33 -10.06
CA LYS A 5 44.86 -32.24 -10.27
C LYS A 5 43.54 -31.45 -10.34
N ARG A 6 42.74 -31.66 -11.40
CA ARG A 6 41.36 -31.13 -11.52
C ARG A 6 40.46 -31.88 -10.54
N LYS A 7 40.04 -31.21 -9.47
CA LYS A 7 39.07 -31.73 -8.50
C LYS A 7 37.63 -31.49 -8.98
N GLN A 8 36.81 -32.48 -8.66
CA GLN A 8 35.39 -32.67 -8.96
C GLN A 8 34.56 -31.56 -8.31
N ASN A 9 33.45 -31.17 -8.93
CA ASN A 9 32.37 -30.48 -8.22
C ASN A 9 31.07 -31.27 -8.36
N SER A 10 30.54 -31.65 -7.20
CA SER A 10 29.41 -32.55 -6.99
C SER A 10 28.09 -31.94 -7.45
N SER A 11 27.34 -32.70 -8.23
CA SER A 11 25.91 -32.50 -8.45
C SER A 11 25.18 -32.75 -7.13
N GLN A 12 24.73 -31.69 -6.46
CA GLN A 12 23.74 -31.78 -5.39
C GLN A 12 22.38 -31.40 -5.98
N SER A 13 21.52 -32.40 -6.09
CA SER A 13 20.09 -32.28 -6.35
C SER A 13 19.39 -31.51 -5.22
N PRO A 14 18.39 -30.65 -5.51
CA PRO A 14 17.61 -30.00 -4.47
C PRO A 14 16.62 -30.99 -3.85
N LYS A 15 16.65 -31.11 -2.53
CA LYS A 15 15.66 -31.81 -1.72
C LYS A 15 14.33 -31.01 -1.72
N PRO A 16 13.16 -31.66 -1.71
CA PRO A 16 11.88 -30.96 -1.55
C PRO A 16 11.77 -30.38 -0.15
N VAL A 17 11.49 -29.08 -0.05
CA VAL A 17 11.16 -28.41 1.20
C VAL A 17 9.66 -28.57 1.40
N GLU A 18 9.28 -29.40 2.36
CA GLU A 18 7.92 -29.47 2.89
C GLU A 18 7.64 -28.18 3.66
N ASN A 19 6.74 -27.35 3.15
CA ASN A 19 6.04 -26.35 3.96
C ASN A 19 4.56 -26.40 3.57
N ASN A 20 3.81 -27.21 4.32
CA ASN A 20 2.35 -27.23 4.30
C ASN A 20 1.83 -26.04 5.09
N SER A 21 1.41 -25.01 4.37
CA SER A 21 0.42 -24.02 4.83
C SER A 21 -0.29 -23.50 3.57
N ASN A 22 -0.98 -24.41 2.89
CA ASN A 22 -1.85 -24.06 1.78
C ASN A 22 -3.15 -23.47 2.35
N GLU A 23 -3.10 -22.22 2.80
CA GLU A 23 -4.29 -21.38 2.69
C GLU A 23 -4.59 -21.25 1.20
N THR A 24 -5.83 -21.49 0.82
CA THR A 24 -6.32 -21.35 -0.55
C THR A 24 -6.25 -19.87 -0.94
N GLN A 25 -5.05 -19.40 -1.28
CA GLN A 25 -4.83 -18.07 -1.81
C GLN A 25 -5.66 -17.96 -3.09
N SER A 26 -6.61 -17.04 -3.09
CA SER A 26 -7.42 -16.79 -4.27
C SER A 26 -6.52 -16.24 -5.38
N SER A 27 -6.95 -16.36 -6.64
CA SER A 27 -6.23 -15.72 -7.75
C SER A 27 -6.01 -14.21 -7.52
N SER A 28 -6.91 -13.58 -6.77
CA SER A 28 -6.80 -12.17 -6.39
C SER A 28 -5.70 -11.88 -5.37
N ASP A 29 -5.42 -12.80 -4.45
CA ASP A 29 -4.35 -12.64 -3.46
C ASP A 29 -2.98 -12.71 -4.13
N PHE A 30 -2.82 -13.59 -5.12
CA PHE A 30 -1.58 -13.69 -5.90
C PHE A 30 -1.29 -12.44 -6.72
N GLU A 31 -2.33 -11.83 -7.31
CA GLU A 31 -2.18 -10.57 -8.07
C GLU A 31 -1.78 -9.44 -7.12
N ARG A 32 -2.47 -9.29 -6.00
CA ARG A 32 -2.14 -8.28 -4.98
C ARG A 32 -0.72 -8.45 -4.45
N GLN A 33 -0.30 -9.68 -4.15
CA GLN A 33 1.05 -9.96 -3.71
C GLN A 33 2.08 -9.59 -4.79
N PHE A 34 1.78 -9.85 -6.05
CA PHE A 34 2.64 -9.45 -7.16
C PHE A 34 2.73 -7.92 -7.31
N GLU A 35 1.63 -7.19 -7.14
CA GLU A 35 1.64 -5.73 -7.16
C GLU A 35 2.53 -5.14 -6.06
N VAL A 36 2.47 -5.70 -4.84
CA VAL A 36 3.35 -5.32 -3.73
C VAL A 36 4.82 -5.59 -4.08
N GLU A 37 5.13 -6.78 -4.59
CA GLU A 37 6.48 -7.13 -5.05
C GLU A 37 6.98 -6.17 -6.15
N LEU A 38 6.13 -5.85 -7.12
CA LEU A 38 6.42 -4.97 -8.24
C LEU A 38 6.72 -3.55 -7.76
N CYS A 39 5.87 -3.02 -6.89
CA CYS A 39 6.02 -1.69 -6.31
C CYS A 39 7.35 -1.58 -5.54
N TRP A 40 7.66 -2.58 -4.70
CA TRP A 40 8.93 -2.61 -3.97
C TRP A 40 10.13 -2.61 -4.93
N CYS A 41 10.11 -3.45 -5.98
CA CYS A 41 11.20 -3.46 -6.97
C CYS A 41 11.37 -2.11 -7.68
N ILE A 42 10.27 -1.43 -8.05
CA ILE A 42 10.31 -0.11 -8.66
C ILE A 42 10.93 0.92 -7.71
N GLN A 43 10.49 0.93 -6.45
CA GLN A 43 11.02 1.83 -5.42
C GLN A 43 12.54 1.64 -5.24
N GLN A 44 13.01 0.39 -5.19
CA GLN A 44 14.44 0.11 -5.03
C GLN A 44 15.27 0.57 -6.24
N LEU A 45 14.75 0.46 -7.46
CA LEU A 45 15.41 1.01 -8.65
C LEU A 45 15.50 2.54 -8.58
N GLN A 46 14.43 3.21 -8.15
CA GLN A 46 14.40 4.66 -8.00
C GLN A 46 15.38 5.16 -6.94
N ILE A 47 15.42 4.51 -5.76
CA ILE A 47 16.37 4.83 -4.68
C ILE A 47 17.82 4.65 -5.16
N ALA A 48 18.10 3.58 -5.91
CA ALA A 48 19.43 3.33 -6.45
C ALA A 48 19.86 4.45 -7.42
N LEU A 49 18.94 4.89 -8.29
CA LEU A 49 19.18 5.98 -9.23
C LEU A 49 19.35 7.34 -8.52
N SER A 50 18.56 7.62 -7.48
CA SER A 50 18.65 8.88 -6.72
C SER A 50 19.91 8.96 -5.86
N SER A 51 20.49 7.83 -5.47
CA SER A 51 21.71 7.76 -4.65
C SER A 51 22.96 8.27 -5.39
N GLY A 52 22.97 8.26 -6.73
CA GLY A 52 24.08 8.77 -7.54
C GLY A 52 25.39 7.95 -7.51
N LYS A 53 25.41 6.81 -6.82
CA LYS A 53 26.61 5.96 -6.62
C LYS A 53 26.82 4.88 -7.68
N LEU A 54 26.02 4.88 -8.74
CA LEU A 54 25.98 3.82 -9.74
C LEU A 54 26.88 4.10 -10.94
N SER A 55 27.42 3.05 -11.54
CA SER A 55 28.11 3.14 -12.84
C SER A 55 27.16 3.53 -13.96
N LEU A 56 27.65 4.22 -15.00
CA LEU A 56 26.84 4.60 -16.18
C LEU A 56 26.09 3.42 -16.80
N LYS A 57 26.73 2.24 -16.87
CA LYS A 57 26.09 1.01 -17.36
C LYS A 57 24.91 0.60 -16.46
N GLN A 58 25.12 0.61 -15.15
CA GLN A 58 24.08 0.26 -14.18
C GLN A 58 22.91 1.25 -14.24
N ILE A 59 23.19 2.55 -14.39
CA ILE A 59 22.15 3.58 -14.56
C ILE A 59 21.29 3.26 -15.78
N GLN A 60 21.90 2.95 -16.92
CA GLN A 60 21.17 2.60 -18.14
C GLN A 60 20.34 1.32 -17.95
N ASP A 61 20.91 0.29 -17.34
CA ASP A 61 20.24 -0.98 -17.09
C ASP A 61 19.05 -0.81 -16.13
N HIS A 62 19.21 -0.04 -15.05
CA HIS A 62 18.14 0.28 -14.11
C HIS A 62 17.02 1.11 -14.75
N ARG A 63 17.35 2.06 -15.63
CA ARG A 63 16.33 2.81 -16.41
C ARG A 63 15.55 1.91 -17.36
N LYS A 64 16.23 0.99 -18.05
CA LYS A 64 15.57 -0.01 -18.91
C LYS A 64 14.63 -0.90 -18.09
N ALA A 65 15.09 -1.39 -16.93
CA ALA A 65 14.26 -2.18 -16.04
C ALA A 65 13.03 -1.41 -15.57
N LEU A 66 13.17 -0.13 -15.17
CA LEU A 66 12.04 0.72 -14.79
C LEU A 66 11.00 0.86 -15.91
N ASN A 67 11.43 1.12 -17.15
CA ASN A 67 10.52 1.25 -18.27
C ASN A 67 9.68 -0.03 -18.50
N VAL A 68 10.30 -1.21 -18.34
CA VAL A 68 9.61 -2.50 -18.47
C VAL A 68 8.64 -2.74 -17.31
N LEU A 69 9.01 -2.38 -16.07
CA LEU A 69 8.17 -2.61 -14.90
C LEU A 69 6.97 -1.64 -14.83
N MET A 70 7.17 -0.37 -15.22
CA MET A 70 6.15 0.67 -15.21
C MET A 70 5.19 0.60 -16.40
N SER A 71 5.56 -0.08 -17.48
CA SER A 71 4.68 -0.23 -18.63
C SER A 71 3.46 -1.10 -18.28
N ASN A 72 2.27 -0.60 -18.61
CA ASN A 72 1.01 -1.35 -18.46
C ASN A 72 0.83 -2.40 -19.56
N THR A 73 1.56 -2.28 -20.68
CA THR A 73 1.46 -3.22 -21.81
C THR A 73 2.40 -4.41 -21.66
N THR A 74 3.34 -4.36 -20.72
CA THR A 74 4.30 -5.45 -20.51
C THR A 74 3.62 -6.63 -19.81
N PRO A 75 3.70 -7.85 -20.35
CA PRO A 75 3.10 -9.03 -19.75
C PRO A 75 3.73 -9.36 -18.39
N LEU A 76 2.91 -9.89 -17.48
CA LEU A 76 3.29 -10.19 -16.09
C LEU A 76 4.55 -11.07 -15.98
N VAL A 77 4.67 -12.07 -16.84
CA VAL A 77 5.84 -12.97 -16.87
C VAL A 77 7.14 -12.20 -17.13
N GLN A 78 7.10 -11.24 -18.06
CA GLN A 78 8.26 -10.42 -18.39
C GLN A 78 8.61 -9.46 -17.25
N LYS A 79 7.62 -8.85 -16.58
CA LYS A 79 7.86 -8.05 -15.37
C LYS A 79 8.58 -8.88 -14.30
N ARG A 80 8.08 -10.10 -14.04
CA ARG A 80 8.68 -11.02 -13.06
C ARG A 80 10.12 -11.42 -13.43
N GLN A 81 10.39 -11.66 -14.71
CA GLN A 81 11.74 -11.95 -15.19
C GLN A 81 12.68 -10.76 -14.99
N THR A 82 12.25 -9.55 -15.34
CA THR A 82 13.04 -8.32 -15.13
C THR A 82 13.35 -8.09 -13.65
N MET A 83 12.38 -8.31 -12.76
CA MET A 83 12.59 -8.22 -11.31
C MET A 83 13.65 -9.23 -10.83
N ARG A 84 13.57 -10.50 -11.29
CA ARG A 84 14.57 -11.54 -10.95
C ARG A 84 15.94 -11.23 -11.51
N LEU A 85 16.03 -10.72 -12.74
CA LEU A 85 17.31 -10.35 -13.35
C LEU A 85 17.98 -9.18 -12.61
N SER A 86 17.18 -8.20 -12.17
CA SER A 86 17.69 -6.99 -11.52
C SER A 86 18.06 -7.23 -10.05
N PHE A 87 17.23 -7.96 -9.31
CA PHE A 87 17.36 -8.10 -7.86
C PHE A 87 17.64 -9.53 -7.37
N GLY A 88 17.57 -10.54 -8.24
CA GLY A 88 17.59 -11.94 -7.84
C GLY A 88 16.34 -12.30 -7.05
N ASP A 89 16.51 -12.88 -5.87
CA ASP A 89 15.41 -13.15 -4.95
C ASP A 89 15.03 -11.88 -4.16
N TYR A 90 14.11 -11.11 -4.73
CA TYR A 90 13.60 -9.87 -4.13
C TYR A 90 12.70 -10.13 -2.90
N ARG A 91 12.08 -11.31 -2.76
CA ARG A 91 11.20 -11.60 -1.62
C ARG A 91 11.96 -11.66 -0.32
N THR A 92 13.12 -12.33 -0.35
CA THR A 92 14.03 -12.36 0.79
C THR A 92 14.55 -10.96 1.14
N LYS A 93 14.76 -10.10 0.13
CA LYS A 93 15.17 -8.70 0.35
C LYS A 93 14.07 -7.86 0.99
N MET A 94 12.82 -7.98 0.54
CA MET A 94 11.67 -7.32 1.18
C MET A 94 11.56 -7.69 2.66
N ALA A 95 11.58 -8.99 2.97
CA ALA A 95 11.49 -9.47 4.34
C ALA A 95 12.68 -8.99 5.21
N ALA A 96 13.87 -8.87 4.63
CA ALA A 96 15.03 -8.33 5.33
C ALA A 96 14.89 -6.83 5.63
N GLU A 97 14.29 -6.05 4.74
CA GLU A 97 14.02 -4.62 4.98
C GLU A 97 12.90 -4.41 6.00
N GLU A 98 11.82 -5.18 5.94
CA GLU A 98 10.74 -5.15 6.94
C GLU A 98 11.28 -5.43 8.34
N LYS A 99 12.17 -6.43 8.48
CA LYS A 99 12.87 -6.73 9.74
C LYS A 99 13.79 -5.59 10.21
N LYS A 100 14.33 -4.77 9.32
CA LYS A 100 15.14 -3.60 9.70
C LYS A 100 14.25 -2.46 10.18
N LEU A 101 13.18 -2.17 9.43
CA LEU A 101 12.24 -1.10 9.76
C LEU A 101 11.50 -1.38 11.08
N SER A 102 11.03 -2.62 11.29
CA SER A 102 10.42 -3.03 12.57
C SER A 102 11.36 -2.78 13.75
N LYS A 103 12.64 -3.17 13.66
CA LYS A 103 13.65 -2.89 14.70
C LYS A 103 13.86 -1.40 14.97
N VAL A 104 13.78 -0.55 13.94
CA VAL A 104 13.89 0.91 14.10
C VAL A 104 12.65 1.46 14.78
N THR A 105 11.45 1.03 14.38
CA THR A 105 10.19 1.50 15.00
C THR A 105 10.08 1.12 16.47
N MET A 106 10.56 -0.07 16.86
CA MET A 106 10.58 -0.49 18.27
C MET A 106 11.57 0.30 19.14
N GLN A 107 12.55 0.99 18.54
CA GLN A 107 13.55 1.78 19.26
C GLN A 107 13.16 3.26 19.39
N VAL A 108 11.98 3.67 18.92
CA VAL A 108 11.49 5.03 19.14
C VAL A 108 11.13 5.18 20.62
N LYS A 109 12.06 5.71 21.42
CA LYS A 109 11.82 6.10 22.80
C LYS A 109 10.94 7.35 22.79
N LEU A 110 9.64 7.20 23.05
CA LEU A 110 8.77 8.33 23.33
C LEU A 110 9.23 8.97 24.64
N SER A 111 9.92 10.10 24.53
CA SER A 111 10.23 10.91 25.71
C SER A 111 9.04 11.84 25.98
N PRO A 112 8.64 12.02 27.25
CA PRO A 112 7.58 12.96 27.59
C PRO A 112 8.02 14.37 27.16
N ALA A 113 7.21 15.00 26.31
CA ALA A 113 7.46 16.37 25.86
C ALA A 113 7.37 17.33 27.05
N LYS A 114 8.36 18.21 27.21
CA LYS A 114 8.28 19.29 28.20
C LYS A 114 7.22 20.30 27.72
N PRO A 115 6.22 20.65 28.53
CA PRO A 115 5.19 21.60 28.13
C PRO A 115 5.84 22.94 27.80
N SER A 116 5.55 23.45 26.59
CA SER A 116 6.00 24.78 26.17
C SER A 116 5.13 25.83 26.87
N ALA A 117 5.73 26.90 27.36
CA ALA A 117 4.99 28.02 27.96
C ALA A 117 4.02 28.70 26.98
N LYS A 118 4.13 28.42 25.66
CA LYS A 118 3.25 28.94 24.61
C LYS A 118 2.06 28.02 24.28
N SER A 119 2.02 26.80 24.81
CA SER A 119 0.91 25.87 24.57
C SER A 119 -0.10 25.94 25.72
N VAL A 120 -1.34 26.30 25.42
CA VAL A 120 -2.46 26.24 26.36
C VAL A 120 -3.27 24.98 26.07
N PHE A 121 -3.47 24.13 27.09
CA PHE A 121 -4.32 22.95 26.97
C PHE A 121 -5.79 23.36 27.16
N VAL A 122 -6.59 23.27 26.10
CA VAL A 122 -8.04 23.55 26.20
C VAL A 122 -8.73 22.26 26.66
N LYS A 123 -9.40 22.32 27.81
CA LYS A 123 -10.24 21.23 28.30
C LYS A 123 -11.42 21.05 27.35
N LYS A 124 -11.56 19.86 26.76
CA LYS A 124 -12.73 19.48 25.97
C LYS A 124 -13.97 19.59 26.86
N SER A 125 -14.84 20.57 26.60
CA SER A 125 -16.13 20.69 27.27
C SER A 125 -17.03 19.56 26.81
N ALA A 126 -17.59 18.79 27.74
CA ALA A 126 -18.73 17.94 27.43
C ALA A 126 -19.88 18.87 27.03
N VAL A 127 -20.25 18.87 25.76
CA VAL A 127 -21.39 19.63 25.26
C VAL A 127 -22.64 18.99 25.87
N ALA A 128 -23.19 19.59 26.92
CA ALA A 128 -24.57 19.37 27.31
C ALA A 128 -25.44 20.15 26.31
N SER A 129 -25.72 19.56 25.14
CA SER A 129 -26.52 20.20 24.11
C SER A 129 -27.99 20.28 24.55
N ASN A 130 -28.41 21.46 25.02
CA ASN A 130 -29.79 21.91 24.86
C ASN A 130 -29.88 23.23 24.06
N SER A 131 -28.77 23.72 23.50
CA SER A 131 -28.80 24.82 22.51
C SER A 131 -27.94 24.47 21.29
N ASN A 132 -28.47 24.78 20.10
CA ASN A 132 -27.91 24.45 18.78
C ASN A 132 -26.76 25.38 18.35
N ASP A 133 -26.02 25.97 19.29
CA ASP A 133 -25.14 27.11 19.00
C ASP A 133 -23.68 26.73 18.70
N PHE A 134 -23.37 25.42 18.61
CA PHE A 134 -22.04 24.96 18.19
C PHE A 134 -21.98 24.77 16.68
N LYS A 135 -21.46 25.76 15.95
CA LYS A 135 -21.23 25.69 14.50
C LYS A 135 -19.73 25.76 14.19
N PHE A 136 -19.20 24.68 13.61
CA PHE A 136 -17.87 24.70 12.98
C PHE A 136 -17.95 25.61 11.75
N ASN A 137 -17.33 26.79 11.81
CA ASN A 137 -17.25 27.71 10.68
C ASN A 137 -16.09 27.30 9.75
N PHE A 138 -16.26 26.20 9.02
CA PHE A 138 -15.42 25.95 7.84
C PHE A 138 -16.05 26.69 6.67
N GLU A 139 -15.36 27.72 6.16
CA GLU A 139 -15.73 28.36 4.91
C GLU A 139 -15.51 27.38 3.76
N VAL A 140 -16.54 26.61 3.42
CA VAL A 140 -16.59 25.90 2.15
C VAL A 140 -16.86 26.97 1.10
N SER A 141 -15.80 27.43 0.42
CA SER A 141 -15.95 28.25 -0.78
C SER A 141 -16.60 27.40 -1.87
N ASN A 142 -17.93 27.36 -1.89
CA ASN A 142 -18.71 26.89 -3.04
C ASN A 142 -18.47 27.89 -4.18
N LYS A 143 -17.47 27.61 -5.01
CA LYS A 143 -17.31 28.28 -6.30
C LYS A 143 -18.20 27.56 -7.31
N GLU A 144 -19.47 27.93 -7.31
CA GLU A 144 -20.40 27.62 -8.41
C GLU A 144 -21.10 28.93 -8.80
N ASP A 145 -20.42 29.73 -9.62
CA ASP A 145 -21.10 30.72 -10.44
C ASP A 145 -21.21 30.13 -11.85
N LEU A 146 -22.46 29.92 -12.26
CA LEU A 146 -22.90 29.49 -13.57
C LEU A 146 -22.36 30.41 -14.67
N MET A 147 -21.92 29.83 -15.78
CA MET A 147 -22.20 30.37 -17.12
C MET A 147 -22.48 29.23 -18.09
N GLU A 148 -23.64 29.37 -18.72
CA GLU A 148 -24.36 28.47 -19.62
C GLU A 148 -23.75 28.49 -21.03
N THR A 149 -23.60 27.32 -21.67
CA THR A 149 -23.52 27.21 -23.14
C THR A 149 -23.93 25.80 -23.60
N ASP A 150 -25.10 25.74 -24.25
CA ASP A 150 -25.64 24.82 -25.27
C ASP A 150 -25.15 23.35 -25.41
N LEU A 151 -26.04 22.40 -25.04
CA LEU A 151 -26.43 21.06 -25.60
C LEU A 151 -25.42 20.10 -26.31
N PRO A 152 -25.66 18.74 -26.43
CA PRO A 152 -26.69 17.86 -25.83
C PRO A 152 -26.19 16.53 -25.17
N GLU A 153 -27.08 15.93 -24.38
CA GLU A 153 -27.29 14.51 -24.01
C GLU A 153 -26.12 13.53 -23.74
N ASN A 154 -26.01 13.08 -22.48
CA ASN A 154 -26.17 11.66 -22.14
C ASN A 154 -26.50 11.45 -20.64
N LYS A 155 -27.57 10.70 -20.39
CA LYS A 155 -28.12 10.35 -19.06
C LYS A 155 -27.16 9.48 -18.25
N LEU A 156 -26.98 9.81 -16.96
CA LEU A 156 -27.10 8.83 -15.87
C LEU A 156 -27.72 9.52 -14.64
N ASN A 157 -28.67 8.83 -14.03
CA ASN A 157 -29.69 9.37 -13.16
C ASN A 157 -29.15 9.62 -11.74
N GLU A 158 -29.13 10.87 -11.28
CA GLU A 158 -28.97 11.19 -9.86
C GLU A 158 -30.34 11.21 -9.19
N THR A 159 -30.53 10.25 -8.29
CA THR A 159 -31.73 10.09 -7.47
C THR A 159 -31.94 11.36 -6.64
N GLN A 160 -33.03 12.08 -6.88
CA GLN A 160 -33.44 13.23 -6.07
C GLN A 160 -33.48 12.83 -4.58
N ILE A 161 -32.56 13.38 -3.79
CA ILE A 161 -32.63 13.29 -2.33
C ILE A 161 -33.76 14.22 -1.91
N ASN A 162 -34.96 13.64 -1.80
CA ASN A 162 -36.12 14.29 -1.24
C ASN A 162 -35.80 14.62 0.22
N ASN A 163 -35.68 15.90 0.55
CA ASN A 163 -35.54 16.41 1.91
C ASN A 163 -36.84 16.16 2.70
N LYS A 164 -37.06 14.92 3.10
CA LYS A 164 -38.07 14.53 4.08
C LYS A 164 -37.36 14.34 5.42
N ASN A 165 -37.88 14.95 6.47
CA ASN A 165 -37.39 14.73 7.84
C ASN A 165 -37.34 13.22 8.13
N PHE A 166 -36.14 12.70 8.33
CA PHE A 166 -35.92 11.31 8.71
C PHE A 166 -36.23 11.16 10.20
N ASN A 167 -37.29 10.44 10.52
CA ASN A 167 -37.59 10.02 11.88
C ASN A 167 -36.91 8.67 12.14
N PHE A 168 -35.98 8.63 13.08
CA PHE A 168 -35.36 7.37 13.51
C PHE A 168 -36.39 6.54 14.28
N LEU A 169 -36.79 5.40 13.72
CA LEU A 169 -37.54 4.39 14.44
C LEU A 169 -36.59 3.50 15.25
N PRO A 170 -36.93 3.15 16.50
CA PRO A 170 -36.18 2.15 17.27
C PRO A 170 -36.17 0.81 16.52
N SER A 171 -35.02 0.14 16.47
CA SER A 171 -34.95 -1.18 15.83
C SER A 171 -35.71 -2.22 16.65
N ASP A 172 -36.34 -3.17 15.98
CA ASP A 172 -37.05 -4.31 16.59
C ASP A 172 -36.11 -5.47 16.95
N ASN A 173 -34.80 -5.26 16.89
CA ASN A 173 -33.75 -6.27 17.05
C ASN A 173 -33.88 -7.50 16.13
N SER A 174 -34.70 -7.45 15.07
CA SER A 174 -34.85 -8.54 14.10
C SER A 174 -33.56 -8.77 13.30
N PHE A 175 -32.72 -7.74 13.17
CA PHE A 175 -31.40 -7.86 12.58
C PHE A 175 -30.47 -8.67 13.50
N ARG A 176 -30.00 -9.81 12.99
CA ARG A 176 -29.04 -10.71 13.65
C ARG A 176 -27.93 -11.01 12.66
N PHE A 177 -26.68 -10.96 13.12
CA PHE A 177 -25.55 -11.47 12.36
C PHE A 177 -25.52 -12.99 12.49
N SER A 178 -25.66 -13.69 11.36
CA SER A 178 -25.43 -15.12 11.29
C SER A 178 -23.92 -15.37 11.23
N PHE A 179 -23.31 -15.61 12.39
CA PHE A 179 -21.96 -16.16 12.44
C PHE A 179 -22.06 -17.66 12.61
N ASP A 180 -21.63 -18.41 11.58
CA ASP A 180 -21.46 -19.86 11.70
C ASP A 180 -20.32 -20.12 12.67
N VAL A 181 -20.66 -20.48 13.90
CA VAL A 181 -19.69 -20.97 14.87
C VAL A 181 -19.51 -22.45 14.61
N SER A 182 -18.58 -22.80 13.72
CA SER A 182 -18.12 -24.18 13.55
C SER A 182 -17.47 -24.63 14.88
N SER A 183 -18.14 -25.54 15.59
CA SER A 183 -17.56 -26.27 16.73
C SER A 183 -16.83 -27.53 16.28
#